data_AF-A0A7X3P7N8-F1
#
_entry.id   AF-A0A7X3P7N8-F1
#
_cell.length_a   1.000
_cell.length_b   1.000
_cell.length_c   1.000
_cell.angle_alpha   90.00
_cell.angle_beta   90.00
_cell.angle_gamma   90.00
#
_symmetry.space_group_name_H-M   'P 1'
#
loop_
_entity.id
_entity.type
_entity.pdbx_description
1 polymer ?
#
loop_
_entity_poly.entity_id
_entity_poly.type
_entity_poly.pdbx_seq_one_letter_code
_entity_poly.pdbx_strand_id
1 'polypeptide(L)'
;MGGELPLPSLSISGFRGFPSLSIPQLGRVTLLTGRNGVGKTTVLDAIRIYAAATYDTAWPLVTLLAERLRQQDEWRESLDEDGDKVLVADYIGLFHGRSFPPGQPISIGLGNGERNL
;
A
#
# COMPACT_ATOMS: atom_id res chain seq x y z
N MET A 1 -15.99 25.19 -12.15
CA MET A 1 -14.58 24.98 -12.55
C MET A 1 -14.03 23.79 -11.78
N GLY A 2 -13.92 22.62 -12.43
CA GLY A 2 -13.41 21.41 -11.77
C GLY A 2 -11.91 21.30 -11.99
N GLY A 3 -11.11 21.63 -10.97
CA GLY A 3 -9.66 21.38 -11.00
C GLY A 3 -9.33 19.89 -11.13
N GLU A 4 -8.14 19.62 -11.67
CA GLU A 4 -7.57 18.28 -11.84
C GLU A 4 -7.51 17.54 -10.49
N LEU A 5 -7.83 16.24 -10.50
CA LEU A 5 -7.75 15.41 -9.30
C LEU A 5 -6.29 15.02 -9.05
N PRO A 6 -5.78 15.08 -7.81
CA PRO A 6 -4.41 14.64 -7.50
C PRO A 6 -4.16 13.15 -7.78
N LEU A 7 -5.22 12.35 -7.75
CA LEU A 7 -5.19 10.91 -8.03
C LEU A 7 -6.43 10.55 -8.87
N PRO A 8 -6.40 10.76 -10.20
CA PRO A 8 -7.53 10.49 -11.10
C PRO A 8 -7.72 9.00 -11.40
N SER A 9 -6.70 8.17 -11.17
CA SER A 9 -6.69 6.72 -11.35
C SER A 9 -5.72 6.08 -10.36
N LEU A 10 -5.85 4.77 -10.13
CA LEU A 10 -4.99 4.04 -9.19
C LEU A 10 -4.62 2.67 -9.76
N SER A 11 -3.34 2.34 -9.71
CA SER A 11 -2.78 1.00 -9.95
C SER A 11 -2.09 0.51 -8.69
N ILE A 12 -2.34 -0.74 -8.32
CA ILE A 12 -1.71 -1.45 -7.20
C ILE A 12 -1.23 -2.81 -7.71
N SER A 13 0.04 -3.15 -7.47
CA SER A 13 0.59 -4.47 -7.77
C SER A 13 1.45 -5.01 -6.63
N GLY A 14 1.38 -6.31 -6.40
CA GLY A 14 2.20 -7.00 -5.41
C GLY A 14 1.91 -6.63 -3.95
N PHE A 15 0.76 -6.00 -3.65
CA PHE A 15 0.43 -5.48 -2.32
C PHE A 15 -0.66 -6.28 -1.63
N ARG A 16 -0.32 -6.93 -0.51
CA ARG A 16 -1.24 -7.71 0.35
C ARG A 16 -2.11 -8.68 -0.47
N GLY A 17 -3.43 -8.53 -0.45
CA GLY A 17 -4.36 -9.40 -1.19
C GLY A 17 -4.36 -9.17 -2.71
N PHE A 18 -3.70 -8.13 -3.21
CA PHE A 18 -3.75 -7.73 -4.61
C PHE A 18 -2.49 -8.16 -5.37
N PRO A 19 -2.55 -9.23 -6.20
CA PRO A 19 -1.49 -9.46 -7.18
C PRO A 19 -1.43 -8.29 -8.18
N SER A 20 -2.61 -7.84 -8.65
CA SER A 20 -2.80 -6.64 -9.45
C SER A 20 -4.22 -6.11 -9.28
N LEU A 21 -4.39 -4.79 -9.16
CA LEU A 21 -5.66 -4.08 -9.11
C LEU A 21 -5.52 -2.75 -9.85
N SER A 22 -6.43 -2.48 -10.78
CA SER A 22 -6.54 -1.20 -11.48
C SER A 22 -7.92 -0.57 -11.24
N ILE A 23 -7.92 0.69 -10.82
CA ILE A 23 -9.10 1.55 -10.72
C ILE A 23 -8.91 2.66 -11.75
N PRO A 24 -9.53 2.54 -12.94
CA PRO A 24 -9.25 3.43 -14.07
C PRO A 24 -9.73 4.86 -13.84
N GLN A 25 -10.71 5.06 -12.95
CA GLN A 25 -11.27 6.37 -12.66
C GLN A 25 -11.62 6.49 -11.18
N LEU A 26 -11.05 7.49 -10.53
CA LEU A 26 -11.43 7.98 -9.21
C LEU A 26 -12.13 9.33 -9.36
N GLY A 27 -13.30 9.46 -8.72
CA GLY A 27 -13.99 10.74 -8.62
C GLY A 27 -13.54 11.54 -7.40
N ARG A 28 -13.97 12.81 -7.32
CA ARG A 28 -13.85 13.63 -6.09
C ARG A 28 -14.37 12.88 -4.85
N VAL A 29 -15.40 12.07 -5.05
CA VAL A 29 -15.93 11.11 -4.09
C VAL A 29 -15.99 9.76 -4.81
N THR A 30 -15.36 8.74 -4.21
CA THR A 30 -15.40 7.36 -4.70
C THR A 30 -15.89 6.46 -3.57
N LEU A 31 -16.96 5.69 -3.81
CA LEU A 31 -17.51 4.74 -2.85
C LEU A 31 -16.93 3.35 -3.09
N LEU A 32 -16.14 2.85 -2.14
CA LEU A 32 -15.65 1.47 -2.14
C LEU A 32 -16.61 0.59 -1.32
N THR A 33 -17.37 -0.27 -2.01
CA THR A 33 -18.34 -1.20 -1.39
C THR A 33 -17.90 -2.67 -1.56
N GLY A 34 -18.49 -3.58 -0.79
CA GLY A 34 -18.21 -5.01 -0.81
C GLY A 34 -18.17 -5.64 0.58
N ARG A 35 -18.07 -6.98 0.64
CA ARG A 35 -17.99 -7.74 1.90
C ARG A 35 -16.78 -7.36 2.75
N ASN A 36 -16.81 -7.63 4.04
CA ASN A 36 -15.63 -7.46 4.90
C ASN A 36 -14.51 -8.40 4.44
N GLY A 37 -13.26 -7.93 4.55
CA GLY A 37 -12.08 -8.71 4.17
C GLY A 37 -11.74 -8.73 2.67
N VAL A 38 -12.55 -8.15 1.77
CA VAL A 38 -12.27 -8.16 0.32
C VAL A 38 -11.20 -7.15 -0.14
N GLY A 39 -10.53 -6.46 0.78
CA GLY A 39 -9.45 -5.51 0.47
C GLY A 39 -9.84 -4.02 0.41
N LYS A 40 -11.05 -3.62 0.84
CA LYS A 40 -11.45 -2.20 0.87
C LYS A 40 -10.49 -1.33 1.69
N THR A 41 -10.14 -1.77 2.90
CA THR A 41 -9.15 -1.10 3.76
C THR A 41 -7.77 -1.10 3.11
N THR A 42 -7.40 -2.21 2.45
CA THR A 42 -6.14 -2.35 1.72
C THR A 42 -6.00 -1.34 0.59
N VAL A 43 -7.07 -1.04 -0.16
CA VAL A 43 -7.06 0.03 -1.18
C VAL A 43 -6.79 1.39 -0.53
N LEU A 44 -7.45 1.69 0.59
CA LEU A 44 -7.21 2.94 1.32
C LEU A 44 -5.78 3.00 1.89
N ASP A 45 -5.22 1.88 2.31
CA ASP A 45 -3.82 1.80 2.77
C ASP A 45 -2.85 2.09 1.64
N ALA A 46 -3.08 1.53 0.46
CA ALA A 46 -2.28 1.80 -0.71
C ALA A 46 -2.30 3.30 -1.07
N ILE A 47 -3.47 3.95 -1.04
CA ILE A 47 -3.60 5.40 -1.29
C ILE A 47 -2.81 6.22 -0.26
N ARG A 48 -2.87 5.86 1.03
CA ARG A 48 -2.09 6.55 2.07
C ARG A 48 -0.60 6.36 1.87
N ILE A 49 -0.17 5.15 1.53
CA ILE A 49 1.23 4.83 1.22
C ILE A 49 1.71 5.66 0.02
N TYR A 50 0.92 5.73 -1.05
CA TYR A 50 1.24 6.54 -2.21
C TYR A 50 1.41 8.02 -1.84
N ALA A 51 0.46 8.60 -1.10
CA ALA A 51 0.57 9.98 -0.64
C ALA A 51 1.82 10.20 0.24
N ALA A 52 2.12 9.29 1.17
CA ALA A 52 3.31 9.37 2.01
C ALA A 52 4.62 9.22 1.23
N ALA A 53 4.61 8.46 0.13
CA ALA A 53 5.76 8.26 -0.75
C ALA A 53 6.02 9.45 -1.69
N THR A 54 5.08 10.40 -1.83
CA THR A 54 5.29 11.62 -2.63
C THR A 54 6.08 12.72 -1.91
N TYR A 55 6.41 12.56 -0.64
CA TYR A 55 7.24 13.50 0.10
C TYR A 55 8.72 13.31 -0.20
N ASP A 56 9.51 14.39 -0.13
CA ASP A 56 10.96 14.37 -0.41
C ASP A 56 11.79 13.52 0.59
N THR A 57 11.18 13.10 1.70
CA THR A 57 11.84 12.29 2.73
C THR A 57 11.09 10.98 2.94
N ALA A 58 11.81 9.92 3.30
CA ALA A 58 11.22 8.61 3.57
C ALA A 58 10.46 8.55 4.91
N TRP A 59 10.64 9.54 5.80
CA TRP A 59 10.12 9.49 7.17
C TRP A 59 8.59 9.35 7.27
N PRO A 60 7.77 10.09 6.49
CA PRO A 60 6.31 9.92 6.50
C PRO A 60 5.89 8.51 6.10
N LEU A 61 6.54 7.94 5.08
CA LEU A 61 6.25 6.59 4.61
C LEU A 61 6.60 5.55 5.68
N VAL A 62 7.81 5.62 6.24
CA VAL A 62 8.26 4.67 7.28
C VAL A 62 7.36 4.75 8.52
N THR A 63 7.01 5.97 8.96
CA THR A 63 6.12 6.18 10.11
C THR A 63 4.73 5.58 9.84
N LEU A 64 4.13 5.88 8.69
CA LEU A 64 2.84 5.34 8.29
C LEU A 64 2.86 3.80 8.26
N LEU A 65 3.89 3.20 7.66
CA LEU A 65 4.01 1.74 7.60
C LEU A 65 4.14 1.13 8.99
N ALA A 66 4.99 1.68 9.86
CA ALA A 66 5.17 1.19 11.23
C ALA A 66 3.86 1.30 12.04
N GLU A 67 3.15 2.41 11.94
CA GLU A 67 1.84 2.58 12.59
C GLU A 67 0.80 1.60 12.07
N ARG A 68 0.77 1.37 10.75
CA ARG A 68 -0.17 0.42 10.13
C ARG A 68 0.07 -1.01 10.56
N LEU A 69 1.33 -1.46 10.54
CA LEU A 69 1.70 -2.80 10.98
C LEU A 69 1.37 -3.00 12.47
N ARG A 70 1.65 -1.98 13.31
CA ARG A 70 1.27 -2.00 14.73
C ARG A 70 -0.25 -2.09 14.95
N GLN A 71 -1.05 -1.36 14.18
CA GLN A 71 -2.52 -1.40 14.30
C GLN A 71 -3.13 -2.74 13.89
N GLN A 72 -2.41 -3.54 13.10
CA GLN A 72 -2.85 -4.84 12.58
C GLN A 72 -2.21 -6.02 13.31
N ASP A 73 -1.44 -5.75 14.37
CA ASP A 73 -0.69 -6.75 15.14
C ASP A 73 0.27 -7.59 14.26
N GLU A 74 0.85 -6.94 13.23
CA GLU A 74 1.76 -7.57 12.26
C GLU A 74 3.21 -7.44 12.74
N TRP A 75 3.62 -8.38 13.60
CA TRP A 75 4.97 -8.47 14.20
C TRP A 75 5.67 -9.78 13.87
N ARG A 76 7.01 -9.74 13.82
CA ARG A 76 7.87 -10.91 13.66
C ARG A 76 9.00 -10.91 14.68
N GLU A 77 9.39 -12.09 15.15
CA GLU A 77 10.65 -12.26 15.87
C GLU A 77 11.82 -12.00 14.92
N SER A 78 12.80 -11.24 15.42
CA SER A 78 14.11 -11.02 14.82
C SER A 78 15.17 -11.14 15.91
N LEU A 79 16.43 -11.15 15.50
CA LEU A 79 17.56 -10.97 16.40
C LEU A 79 18.10 -9.54 16.21
N ASP A 80 18.53 -8.91 17.30
CA ASP A 80 19.30 -7.68 17.24
C ASP A 80 20.80 -7.95 17.03
N GLU A 81 21.62 -6.90 17.14
CA GLU A 81 23.07 -6.97 16.93
C GLU A 81 23.79 -7.86 17.94
N ASP A 82 23.23 -7.99 19.15
CA ASP A 82 23.78 -8.80 20.24
C ASP A 82 23.25 -10.25 20.21
N GLY A 83 22.33 -10.55 19.29
CA GLY A 83 21.70 -11.86 19.15
C GLY A 83 20.49 -12.08 20.09
N ASP A 84 20.02 -11.03 20.75
CA ASP A 84 18.84 -11.07 21.59
C ASP A 84 17.57 -11.01 20.74
N LYS A 85 16.53 -11.72 21.22
CA LYS A 85 15.23 -11.75 20.53
C LYS A 85 14.53 -10.40 20.66
N VAL A 86 14.19 -9.81 19.52
CA VAL A 86 13.41 -8.58 19.43
C VAL A 86 12.17 -8.76 18.55
N LEU A 87 11.12 -8.00 18.83
CA LEU A 87 9.93 -7.92 17.97
C LEU A 87 10.09 -6.76 16.99
N VAL A 88 9.98 -7.05 15.71
CA VAL A 88 10.06 -6.06 14.63
C VAL A 88 8.79 -6.09 13.80
N ALA A 89 8.47 -4.96 13.16
CA ALA A 89 7.31 -4.88 12.28
C ALA A 89 7.47 -5.83 11.08
N ASP A 90 6.45 -6.61 10.76
CA ASP A 90 6.51 -7.61 9.69
C ASP A 90 6.23 -7.00 8.32
N TYR A 91 7.24 -6.37 7.72
CA TYR A 91 7.13 -5.79 6.38
C TYR A 91 6.87 -6.83 5.28
N ILE A 92 7.15 -8.12 5.50
CA ILE A 92 6.86 -9.18 4.52
C ILE A 92 5.34 -9.32 4.35
N GLY A 93 4.56 -9.05 5.40
CA GLY A 93 3.10 -9.03 5.36
C GLY A 93 2.50 -8.05 4.34
N LEU A 94 3.27 -7.04 3.91
CA LEU A 94 2.85 -6.09 2.89
C LEU A 94 2.88 -6.66 1.48
N PHE A 95 3.71 -7.68 1.22
CA PHE A 95 3.88 -8.26 -0.10
C PHE A 95 2.78 -9.28 -0.39
N HIS A 96 2.35 -9.32 -1.65
CA HIS A 96 1.42 -10.34 -2.10
C HIS A 96 1.99 -11.75 -1.89
N GLY A 97 1.15 -12.65 -1.38
CA GLY A 97 1.58 -13.99 -1.00
C GLY A 97 2.51 -14.05 0.21
N ARG A 98 2.73 -12.94 0.93
CA ARG A 98 3.62 -12.87 2.11
C ARG A 98 5.01 -13.44 1.84
N SER A 99 5.55 -13.11 0.68
CA SER A 99 6.89 -13.50 0.25
C SER A 99 7.58 -12.29 -0.36
N PHE A 100 8.92 -12.29 -0.39
CA PHE A 100 9.71 -11.26 -1.04
C PHE A 100 10.33 -11.85 -2.32
N PRO A 101 9.62 -11.85 -3.46
CA PRO A 101 10.16 -12.41 -4.69
C PRO A 101 11.22 -11.45 -5.25
N PRO A 102 12.41 -11.92 -5.61
CA PRO A 102 13.41 -11.10 -6.29
C PRO A 102 12.80 -10.44 -7.54
N GLY A 103 12.95 -9.12 -7.67
CA GLY A 103 12.50 -8.37 -8.84
C GLY A 103 10.98 -8.12 -8.94
N GLN A 104 10.19 -8.44 -7.90
CA GLN A 104 8.77 -8.10 -7.84
C GLN A 104 8.48 -7.08 -6.72
N PRO A 105 8.70 -5.78 -6.98
CA PRO A 105 8.40 -4.76 -5.99
C PRO A 105 6.89 -4.58 -5.81
N ILE A 106 6.50 -4.08 -4.63
CA ILE A 106 5.20 -3.43 -4.47
C ILE A 106 5.21 -2.17 -5.33
N SER A 107 4.20 -1.99 -6.18
CA SER A 107 4.00 -0.73 -6.93
C SER A 107 2.61 -0.18 -6.64
N ILE A 108 2.55 1.11 -6.29
CA ILE A 108 1.31 1.84 -6.06
C ILE A 108 1.48 3.20 -6.74
N GLY A 109 0.54 3.58 -7.59
CA GLY A 109 0.61 4.88 -8.26
C GLY A 109 -0.55 5.13 -9.20
N LEU A 110 -0.38 6.11 -10.10
CA LEU A 110 -1.36 6.40 -11.14
C LEU A 110 -1.58 5.16 -12.01
N GLY A 111 -2.84 4.89 -12.34
CA GLY A 111 -3.16 3.92 -13.38
C GLY A 111 -2.63 4.42 -14.72
N ASN A 112 -1.95 3.56 -15.47
CA ASN A 112 -1.61 3.83 -16.86
C ASN A 112 -2.91 4.15 -17.58
N GLY A 113 -3.15 5.44 -17.85
CA GLY A 113 -4.36 5.88 -18.51
C GLY A 113 -4.35 5.36 -19.94
N GLU A 114 -5.06 4.27 -20.22
CA GLU A 114 -5.63 4.14 -21.55
C GLU A 114 -6.61 5.30 -21.71
N ARG A 115 -6.18 6.29 -22.49
CA ARG A 115 -7.07 7.30 -23.06
C ARG A 115 -8.09 6.53 -23.88
N ASN A 116 -9.25 6.25 -23.30
CA ASN A 116 -10.43 5.85 -24.06
C ASN A 116 -10.79 7.06 -24.95
N LEU A 117 -10.42 6.98 -26.22
CA LEU A 117 -11.05 7.72 -27.32
C LEU A 117 -12.30 6.95 -27.77
#